data_AF-A0A7W7HEM1-F1
#
_entry.id   AF-A0A7W7HEM1-F1
#
_cell.length_a   1.000
_cell.length_b   1.000
_cell.length_c   1.000
_cell.angle_alpha   90.00
_cell.angle_beta   90.00
_cell.angle_gamma   90.00
#
_symmetry.space_group_name_H-M   'P 1'
#
loop_
_entity.id
_entity.type
_entity.pdbx_description
1 polymer ?
#
loop_
_entity_poly.entity_id
_entity_poly.type
_entity_poly.pdbx_seq_one_letter_code
_entity_poly.pdbx_strand_id
1 'polypeptide(L)'
;MTVHGDFTGNIRDEMGSFVAQSRERYPGIDPTDDMYRTNMPRRAAVSNASVLTTQVLSTVPIYLFQGDTVTSITFVSATTAASVPTNWWFALYDPDGALVGQTADQTSTAWAANTKMTKALGTPAAITETGWYRAGIMVKATTPPTLAGVALHNAVESAALISGELILSATSDSSLTDTAPATLGALTAIAGVPLCILT
;
A
#
# COMPACT_ATOMS: atom_id res chain seq x y z
N MET A 1 -34.77 -0.56 11.47
CA MET A 1 -33.87 -1.72 11.38
C MET A 1 -32.48 -1.15 11.19
N THR A 2 -31.65 -1.33 12.21
CA THR A 2 -30.75 -0.27 12.70
C THR A 2 -29.45 -0.19 11.92
N VAL A 3 -29.14 1.05 11.55
CA VAL A 3 -28.07 1.51 10.68
C VAL A 3 -26.75 1.52 11.45
N HIS A 4 -25.73 0.91 10.84
CA HIS A 4 -24.28 0.98 11.07
C HIS A 4 -23.75 1.71 12.31
N GLY A 5 -23.12 0.95 13.20
CA GLY A 5 -22.26 1.46 14.28
C GLY A 5 -22.98 2.27 15.36
N ASP A 6 -22.28 2.57 16.46
CA ASP A 6 -22.84 3.33 17.59
C ASP A 6 -23.20 4.80 17.24
N PHE A 7 -22.89 5.27 16.03
CA PHE A 7 -23.23 6.62 15.57
C PHE A 7 -23.65 6.66 14.09
N THR A 8 -24.85 7.18 13.84
CA THR A 8 -25.42 7.40 12.51
C THR A 8 -24.81 8.64 11.84
N GLY A 9 -24.05 8.45 10.77
CA GLY A 9 -23.41 9.51 9.99
C GLY A 9 -21.92 9.24 9.77
N ASN A 10 -21.57 8.72 8.59
CA ASN A 10 -20.26 8.12 8.26
C ASN A 10 -19.03 9.04 8.47
N ILE A 11 -18.49 9.06 9.69
CA ILE A 11 -17.06 9.20 9.99
C ILE A 11 -16.61 7.80 10.39
N ARG A 12 -16.41 6.93 9.39
CA ARG A 12 -16.02 5.52 9.60
C ARG A 12 -14.81 5.48 10.55
N ASP A 13 -15.05 5.04 11.78
CA ASP A 13 -14.14 4.47 12.81
C ASP A 13 -12.83 5.20 13.20
N GLU A 14 -12.37 6.20 12.45
CA GLU A 14 -11.05 6.81 12.60
C GLU A 14 -10.94 7.88 13.70
N MET A 15 -12.01 8.10 14.46
CA MET A 15 -11.96 8.88 15.69
C MET A 15 -12.08 8.01 16.95
N GLY A 16 -12.44 6.73 16.81
CA GLY A 16 -12.46 5.77 17.92
C GLY A 16 -11.06 5.34 18.39
N SER A 17 -10.05 5.46 17.53
CA SER A 17 -8.65 5.09 17.78
C SER A 17 -8.02 5.78 19.00
N PHE A 18 -8.45 7.00 19.33
CA PHE A 18 -7.92 7.73 20.48
C PHE A 18 -8.31 7.11 21.83
N VAL A 19 -9.37 6.30 21.88
CA VAL A 19 -9.85 5.60 23.08
C VAL A 19 -9.73 4.07 23.01
N ALA A 20 -9.37 3.52 21.84
CA ALA A 20 -9.39 2.07 21.57
C ALA A 20 -8.07 1.51 21.00
N GLN A 21 -6.92 2.10 21.32
CA GLN A 21 -5.58 1.61 20.91
C GLN A 21 -5.35 0.10 21.17
N SER A 22 -6.09 -0.52 22.10
CA SER A 22 -6.03 -1.95 22.39
C SER A 22 -6.89 -2.83 21.46
N ARG A 23 -7.95 -2.30 20.83
CA ARG A 23 -8.75 -2.99 19.78
C ARG A 23 -8.19 -2.77 18.38
N GLU A 24 -7.48 -1.67 18.16
CA GLU A 24 -6.65 -1.42 16.98
C GLU A 24 -5.32 -2.19 16.97
N ARG A 25 -5.07 -3.06 17.97
CA ARG A 25 -3.90 -3.94 18.00
C ARG A 25 -3.80 -4.86 16.76
N TYR A 26 -4.88 -4.96 15.98
CA TYR A 26 -4.89 -5.56 14.65
C TYR A 26 -5.58 -4.58 13.67
N PRO A 27 -4.89 -4.06 12.64
CA PRO A 27 -5.50 -3.15 11.67
C PRO A 27 -6.54 -3.88 10.80
N GLY A 28 -7.79 -3.42 10.87
CA GLY A 28 -8.81 -3.66 9.85
C GLY A 28 -9.49 -5.02 9.90
N ILE A 29 -10.43 -5.25 10.81
CA ILE A 29 -11.56 -6.15 10.51
C ILE A 29 -12.77 -5.24 10.39
N ASP A 30 -13.34 -5.11 9.19
CA ASP A 30 -14.64 -4.46 9.03
C ASP A 30 -15.69 -5.40 9.66
N PRO A 31 -16.55 -4.92 10.58
CA PRO A 31 -17.63 -5.72 11.15
C PRO A 31 -18.69 -6.20 10.12
N THR A 32 -18.53 -5.93 8.82
CA THR A 32 -19.46 -6.34 7.74
C THR A 32 -19.02 -7.57 6.94
N ASP A 33 -18.03 -8.33 7.38
CA ASP A 33 -17.46 -9.52 6.69
C ASP A 33 -16.73 -9.22 5.35
N ASP A 34 -16.63 -7.96 4.93
CA ASP A 34 -15.83 -7.56 3.77
C ASP A 34 -14.34 -7.44 4.16
N MET A 35 -13.46 -7.98 3.31
CA MET A 35 -12.01 -7.90 3.55
C MET A 35 -11.54 -6.44 3.40
N TYR A 36 -10.91 -5.91 4.44
CA TYR A 36 -10.29 -4.59 4.43
C TYR A 36 -9.00 -4.63 5.24
N ARG A 37 -7.86 -4.25 4.66
CA ARG A 37 -6.58 -4.14 5.36
C ARG A 37 -5.88 -2.84 4.99
N THR A 38 -5.24 -2.20 5.97
CA THR A 38 -4.47 -0.97 5.76
C THR A 38 -3.12 -1.07 6.45
N ASN A 39 -2.07 -0.51 5.86
CA ASN A 39 -0.74 -0.50 6.47
C ASN A 39 -0.58 0.59 7.56
N MET A 40 -1.42 1.62 7.54
CA MET A 40 -1.43 2.72 8.51
C MET A 40 -2.83 3.28 8.68
N PRO A 41 -3.14 4.00 9.78
CA PRO A 41 -4.37 4.75 9.89
C PRO A 41 -4.37 5.92 8.89
N ARG A 42 -5.49 6.19 8.21
CA ARG A 42 -5.58 7.27 7.21
C ARG A 42 -5.21 8.65 7.79
N ARG A 43 -5.48 8.89 9.09
CA ARG A 43 -5.07 10.12 9.78
C ARG A 43 -3.57 10.28 9.95
N ALA A 44 -2.78 9.20 9.87
CA ALA A 44 -1.33 9.29 9.86
C ALA A 44 -0.77 9.66 8.48
N ALA A 45 -1.55 9.48 7.40
CA ALA A 45 -1.13 9.82 6.03
C ALA A 45 -1.16 11.34 5.77
N VAL A 46 -0.35 12.10 6.53
CA VAL A 46 -0.33 13.57 6.57
C VAL A 46 0.70 14.21 5.62
N SER A 47 1.50 13.41 4.94
CA SER A 47 2.60 13.86 4.09
C SER A 47 2.35 13.59 2.61
N ASN A 48 2.93 14.46 1.77
CA ASN A 48 3.04 14.26 0.32
C ASN A 48 4.37 13.53 0.04
N ALA A 49 4.39 12.22 0.19
CA ALA A 49 5.61 11.42 0.14
C ALA A 49 6.12 11.25 -1.30
N SER A 50 7.35 11.68 -1.57
CA SER A 50 8.05 11.48 -2.84
C SER A 50 8.76 10.12 -2.84
N VAL A 51 7.98 9.06 -2.94
CA VAL A 51 8.44 7.67 -2.78
C VAL A 51 8.90 7.05 -4.10
N LEU A 52 8.27 7.45 -5.20
CA LEU A 52 8.39 6.78 -6.48
C LEU A 52 9.58 7.30 -7.29
N THR A 53 10.37 6.37 -7.80
CA THR A 53 11.37 6.61 -8.85
C THR A 53 10.91 5.90 -10.13
N THR A 54 11.12 6.52 -11.29
CA THR A 54 10.65 5.96 -12.56
C THR A 54 11.25 4.56 -12.80
N GLN A 55 10.42 3.57 -13.14
CA GLN A 55 10.83 2.17 -13.40
C GLN A 55 11.43 1.43 -12.20
N VAL A 56 11.20 1.91 -10.97
CA VAL A 56 11.64 1.26 -9.72
C VAL A 56 10.40 0.87 -8.93
N LEU A 57 10.40 -0.34 -8.38
CA LEU A 57 9.30 -0.81 -7.53
C LEU A 57 9.50 -0.26 -6.10
N SER A 58 8.46 0.37 -5.57
CA SER A 58 8.39 0.75 -4.16
C SER A 58 7.43 -0.18 -3.43
N THR A 59 7.77 -0.62 -2.23
CA THR A 59 7.00 -1.59 -1.45
C THR A 59 6.75 -1.09 -0.03
N VAL A 60 5.60 -1.46 0.52
CA VAL A 60 5.25 -1.25 1.94
C VAL A 60 4.74 -2.56 2.55
N PRO A 61 5.07 -2.86 3.82
CA PRO A 61 4.54 -4.02 4.50
C PRO A 61 3.05 -3.81 4.82
N ILE A 62 2.29 -4.89 4.73
CA ILE A 62 0.88 -4.96 5.12
C ILE A 62 0.60 -6.33 5.74
N TYR A 63 -0.10 -6.32 6.87
CA TYR A 63 -0.39 -7.56 7.58
C TYR A 63 -1.68 -8.19 7.03
N LEU A 64 -1.59 -9.45 6.61
CA LEU A 64 -2.72 -10.22 6.10
C LEU A 64 -2.90 -11.50 6.91
N PHE A 65 -4.15 -11.96 7.01
CA PHE A 65 -4.49 -13.20 7.71
C PHE A 65 -4.76 -14.32 6.71
N GLN A 66 -4.44 -15.54 7.10
CA GLN A 66 -4.87 -16.74 6.37
C GLN A 66 -6.39 -16.71 6.19
N GLY A 67 -6.85 -16.96 4.96
CA GLY A 67 -8.26 -16.91 4.56
C GLY A 67 -8.69 -15.58 3.95
N ASP A 68 -7.89 -14.51 4.06
CA ASP A 68 -8.14 -13.27 3.35
C ASP A 68 -8.12 -13.52 1.83
N THR A 69 -9.01 -12.86 1.09
CA THR A 69 -9.01 -12.88 -0.38
C THR A 69 -8.85 -11.45 -0.88
N VAL A 70 -7.63 -11.12 -1.30
CA VAL A 70 -7.31 -9.79 -1.83
C VAL A 70 -7.76 -9.72 -3.28
N THR A 71 -8.66 -8.80 -3.58
CA THR A 71 -9.20 -8.55 -4.92
C THR A 71 -8.63 -7.27 -5.53
N SER A 72 -8.26 -6.29 -4.71
CA SER A 72 -7.79 -5.00 -5.20
C SER A 72 -6.74 -4.34 -4.30
N ILE A 73 -5.90 -3.52 -4.93
CA ILE A 73 -4.89 -2.69 -4.26
C ILE A 73 -5.22 -1.22 -4.49
N THR A 74 -5.14 -0.43 -3.42
CA THR A 74 -5.39 1.01 -3.45
C THR A 74 -4.19 1.80 -2.94
N PHE A 75 -3.75 2.75 -3.77
CA PHE A 75 -2.85 3.83 -3.39
C PHE A 75 -3.51 5.18 -3.66
N VAL A 76 -3.05 6.23 -2.98
CA VAL A 76 -3.61 7.58 -3.13
C VAL A 76 -2.52 8.53 -3.58
N SER A 77 -2.73 9.22 -4.71
CA SER A 77 -1.83 10.31 -5.10
C SER A 77 -2.07 11.52 -4.21
N ALA A 78 -0.98 12.17 -3.84
CA ALA A 78 -0.95 13.42 -3.10
C ALA A 78 -0.96 14.60 -4.08
N THR A 79 -0.13 15.61 -3.84
CA THR A 79 -0.17 16.88 -4.57
C THR A 79 0.36 16.84 -6.00
N THR A 80 1.20 15.87 -6.36
CA THR A 80 1.81 15.77 -7.69
C THR A 80 1.16 14.65 -8.48
N ALA A 81 0.65 14.98 -9.67
CA ALA A 81 0.10 14.03 -10.62
C ALA A 81 1.20 13.30 -11.40
N ALA A 82 0.89 12.12 -11.94
CA ALA A 82 1.78 11.46 -12.88
C ALA A 82 1.84 12.25 -14.21
N SER A 83 3.03 12.67 -14.62
CA SER A 83 3.27 13.32 -15.91
C SER A 83 3.75 12.30 -16.93
N VAL A 84 3.05 12.20 -18.06
CA VAL A 84 3.37 11.29 -19.17
C VAL A 84 3.66 9.84 -18.68
N PRO A 85 2.71 9.20 -17.97
CA PRO A 85 2.87 7.80 -17.61
C PRO A 85 2.94 6.93 -18.87
N THR A 86 3.73 5.86 -18.80
CA THR A 86 3.87 4.88 -19.89
C THR A 86 3.63 3.46 -19.42
N ASN A 87 3.93 3.15 -18.16
CA ASN A 87 3.55 1.92 -17.48
C ASN A 87 3.29 2.23 -16.00
N TRP A 88 2.27 1.64 -15.40
CA TRP A 88 2.12 1.60 -13.94
C TRP A 88 1.15 0.49 -13.52
N TRP A 89 1.47 -0.12 -12.39
CA TRP A 89 0.73 -1.24 -11.83
C TRP A 89 1.00 -1.34 -10.33
N PHE A 90 0.17 -2.13 -9.67
CA PHE A 90 0.35 -2.53 -8.27
C PHE A 90 0.56 -4.04 -8.19
N ALA A 91 1.30 -4.47 -7.18
CA ALA A 91 1.61 -5.88 -6.94
C ALA A 91 1.49 -6.24 -5.46
N LEU A 92 1.29 -7.51 -5.18
CA LEU A 92 1.30 -8.10 -3.84
C LEU A 92 2.36 -9.20 -3.81
N TYR A 93 3.20 -9.16 -2.79
CA TYR A 93 4.24 -10.15 -2.54
C TYR A 93 4.03 -10.82 -1.19
N ASP A 94 4.36 -12.10 -1.13
CA ASP A 94 4.33 -12.88 0.11
C ASP A 94 5.49 -12.52 1.05
N PRO A 95 5.51 -13.06 2.29
CA PRO A 95 6.59 -12.79 3.24
C PRO A 95 7.98 -13.21 2.75
N ASP A 96 8.08 -14.19 1.85
CA ASP A 96 9.34 -14.64 1.23
C ASP A 96 9.74 -13.78 0.02
N GLY A 97 8.87 -12.84 -0.37
CA GLY A 97 9.09 -11.91 -1.48
C GLY A 97 8.68 -12.46 -2.84
N ALA A 98 7.98 -13.59 -2.94
CA ALA A 98 7.45 -14.09 -4.20
C ALA A 98 6.16 -13.37 -4.59
N LEU A 99 5.95 -13.19 -5.89
CA LEU A 99 4.79 -12.49 -6.43
C LEU A 99 3.51 -13.30 -6.23
N VAL A 100 2.58 -12.76 -5.46
CA VAL A 100 1.25 -13.34 -5.22
C VAL A 100 0.28 -12.92 -6.30
N GLY A 101 0.35 -11.65 -6.71
CA GLY A 101 -0.52 -11.12 -7.75
C GLY A 101 -0.14 -9.71 -8.17
N GLN A 102 -0.56 -9.33 -9.37
CA GLN A 102 -0.41 -7.97 -9.90
C GLN A 102 -1.70 -7.49 -10.54
N THR A 103 -1.88 -6.17 -10.60
CA THR A 103 -2.91 -5.53 -11.40
C THR A 103 -2.52 -5.55 -12.87
N ALA A 104 -3.47 -5.31 -13.78
CA ALA A 104 -3.12 -5.02 -15.17
C ALA A 104 -2.25 -3.76 -15.25
N ASP A 105 -1.31 -3.71 -16.20
CA ASP A 105 -0.61 -2.47 -16.54
C ASP A 105 -1.62 -1.44 -17.06
N GLN A 106 -1.53 -0.22 -16.53
CA GLN A 106 -2.44 0.86 -16.86
C GLN A 106 -1.89 1.74 -17.99
N THR A 107 -0.70 1.43 -18.51
CA THR A 107 -0.07 2.08 -19.66
C THR A 107 0.00 3.61 -19.48
N SER A 108 -0.61 4.38 -20.39
CA SER A 108 -0.68 5.84 -20.36
C SER A 108 -1.90 6.40 -19.64
N THR A 109 -2.63 5.58 -18.87
CA THR A 109 -3.78 6.06 -18.09
C THR A 109 -3.31 7.15 -17.13
N ALA A 110 -3.96 8.32 -17.18
CA ALA A 110 -3.61 9.45 -16.35
C ALA A 110 -3.89 9.16 -14.87
N TRP A 111 -2.97 9.59 -14.00
CA TRP A 111 -3.16 9.60 -12.57
C TRP A 111 -3.03 11.03 -12.05
N ALA A 112 -4.17 11.68 -11.87
CA ALA A 112 -4.26 13.04 -11.35
C ALA A 112 -3.81 13.12 -9.87
N ALA A 113 -3.50 14.33 -9.41
CA ALA A 113 -3.26 14.61 -7.99
C ALA A 113 -4.53 14.37 -7.16
N ASN A 114 -4.38 14.15 -5.85
CA ASN A 114 -5.47 13.98 -4.88
C ASN A 114 -6.49 12.89 -5.26
N THR A 115 -6.00 11.81 -5.89
CA THR A 115 -6.86 10.79 -6.49
C THR A 115 -6.52 9.43 -5.92
N LYS A 116 -7.52 8.75 -5.35
CA LYS A 116 -7.41 7.34 -5.01
C LYS A 116 -7.39 6.51 -6.30
N MET A 117 -6.43 5.60 -6.42
CA MET A 117 -6.36 4.61 -7.48
C MET A 117 -6.52 3.23 -6.88
N THR A 118 -7.71 2.67 -7.07
CA THR A 118 -8.02 1.28 -6.73
C THR A 118 -7.99 0.46 -8.01
N LYS A 119 -7.18 -0.59 -8.04
CA LYS A 119 -7.03 -1.47 -9.20
C LYS A 119 -7.17 -2.92 -8.79
N ALA A 120 -7.97 -3.66 -9.55
CA ALA A 120 -8.17 -5.07 -9.34
C ALA A 120 -6.91 -5.86 -9.71
N LEU A 121 -6.59 -6.87 -8.91
CA LEU A 121 -5.63 -7.90 -9.30
C LEU A 121 -6.17 -8.67 -10.50
N GLY A 122 -5.28 -9.15 -11.37
CA GLY A 122 -5.67 -9.98 -12.51
C GLY A 122 -6.41 -11.25 -12.07
N THR A 123 -6.03 -11.79 -10.92
CA THR A 123 -6.71 -12.89 -10.22
C THR A 123 -6.78 -12.54 -8.74
N PRO A 124 -7.93 -12.74 -8.06
CA PRO A 124 -8.01 -12.62 -6.61
C PRO A 124 -6.98 -13.52 -5.90
N ALA A 125 -6.24 -12.94 -4.96
CA ALA A 125 -5.19 -13.62 -4.22
C ALA A 125 -5.73 -14.17 -2.89
N ALA A 126 -5.82 -15.49 -2.78
CA ALA A 126 -6.15 -16.16 -1.53
C ALA A 126 -4.90 -16.25 -0.65
N ILE A 127 -4.99 -15.71 0.57
CA ILE A 127 -3.89 -15.68 1.54
C ILE A 127 -3.84 -17.01 2.27
N THR A 128 -2.78 -17.77 2.04
CA THR A 128 -2.61 -19.12 2.60
C THR A 128 -1.94 -19.12 3.96
N GLU A 129 -1.18 -18.08 4.29
CA GLU A 129 -0.46 -17.94 5.55
C GLU A 129 -0.59 -16.54 6.11
N THR A 130 -0.85 -16.44 7.41
CA THR A 130 -0.88 -15.16 8.13
C THR A 130 0.53 -14.59 8.23
N GLY A 131 0.73 -13.34 7.83
CA GLY A 131 2.05 -12.73 7.89
C GLY A 131 2.12 -11.31 7.34
N TRP A 132 3.35 -10.81 7.27
CA TRP A 132 3.66 -9.51 6.67
C TRP A 132 3.93 -9.68 5.18
N TYR A 133 2.93 -9.35 4.37
CA TYR A 133 3.03 -9.25 2.93
C TYR A 133 3.57 -7.88 2.54
N ARG A 134 3.94 -7.71 1.27
CA ARG A 134 4.38 -6.42 0.73
C ARG A 134 3.50 -5.99 -0.44
N ALA A 135 2.85 -4.83 -0.29
CA ALA A 135 2.17 -4.17 -1.38
C ALA A 135 3.17 -3.30 -2.16
N GLY A 136 3.26 -3.53 -3.46
CA GLY A 136 4.17 -2.90 -4.38
C GLY A 136 3.46 -1.91 -5.32
N ILE A 137 4.17 -0.85 -5.68
CA ILE A 137 3.77 0.13 -6.69
C ILE A 137 4.96 0.46 -7.58
N MET A 138 4.74 0.42 -8.89
CA MET A 138 5.71 0.85 -9.90
C MET A 138 5.05 1.85 -10.83
N VAL A 139 5.74 2.96 -11.10
CA VAL A 139 5.30 3.96 -12.08
C VAL A 139 6.48 4.32 -12.98
N LYS A 140 6.28 4.21 -14.29
CA LYS A 140 7.15 4.75 -15.32
C LYS A 140 6.52 5.99 -15.92
N ALA A 141 7.05 7.14 -15.56
CA ALA A 141 6.56 8.46 -15.94
C ALA A 141 7.75 9.44 -16.05
N THR A 142 7.57 10.58 -16.72
CA THR A 142 8.56 11.66 -16.66
C THR A 142 8.57 12.31 -15.28
N THR A 143 7.41 12.35 -14.63
CA THR A 143 7.27 12.73 -13.22
C THR A 143 6.29 11.74 -12.57
N PRO A 144 6.77 10.82 -11.72
CA PRO A 144 5.89 9.97 -10.92
C PRO A 144 5.03 10.79 -9.96
N PRO A 145 3.82 10.32 -9.59
CA PRO A 145 3.00 11.02 -8.63
C PRO A 145 3.64 10.97 -7.23
N THR A 146 3.40 12.00 -6.42
CA THR A 146 3.62 11.87 -4.97
C THR A 146 2.49 11.06 -4.37
N LEU A 147 2.75 10.35 -3.28
CA LEU A 147 1.76 9.49 -2.63
C LEU A 147 1.37 10.07 -1.27
N ALA A 148 0.10 9.91 -0.89
CA ALA A 148 -0.33 10.20 0.47
C ALA A 148 0.27 9.17 1.42
N GLY A 149 0.83 9.61 2.54
CA GLY A 149 1.51 8.72 3.48
C GLY A 149 2.21 9.50 4.60
N VAL A 150 3.26 8.90 5.17
CA VAL A 150 4.15 9.54 6.15
C VAL A 150 5.50 9.78 5.51
N ALA A 151 6.10 10.95 5.76
CA ALA A 151 7.50 11.22 5.48
C ALA A 151 8.29 11.19 6.80
N LEU A 152 9.11 10.16 6.97
CA LEU A 152 10.09 10.07 8.05
C LEU A 152 11.25 11.05 7.77
N HIS A 153 12.07 11.35 8.77
CA HIS A 153 13.18 12.30 8.59
C HIS A 153 14.26 11.74 7.66
N ASN A 154 14.47 10.43 7.69
CA ASN A 154 15.47 9.75 6.87
C ASN A 154 15.14 8.26 6.68
N ALA A 155 15.84 7.61 5.76
CA ALA A 155 15.63 6.20 5.45
C ALA A 155 16.04 5.23 6.59
N VAL A 156 16.91 5.65 7.51
CA VAL A 156 17.31 4.83 8.67
C VAL A 156 16.13 4.62 9.61
N GLU A 157 15.26 5.62 9.76
CA GLU A 157 14.01 5.50 10.54
C GLU A 157 13.02 4.50 9.93
N SER A 158 13.08 4.27 8.62
CA SER A 158 12.29 3.24 7.95
C SER A 158 12.95 1.86 8.01
N ALA A 159 14.26 1.79 8.27
CA ALA A 159 14.99 0.53 8.35
C ALA A 159 14.70 -0.17 9.69
N ALA A 160 15.28 -1.35 9.88
CA ALA A 160 15.26 -2.02 11.18
C ALA A 160 16.14 -1.22 12.16
N LEU A 161 15.53 -0.57 13.15
CA LEU A 161 16.25 0.15 14.21
C LEU A 161 16.78 -0.82 15.26
N ILE A 162 16.07 -1.93 15.46
CA ILE A 162 16.52 -3.09 16.25
C ILE A 162 16.40 -4.38 15.45
N SER A 163 17.14 -5.40 15.87
CA SER A 163 17.16 -6.71 15.20
C SER A 163 15.76 -7.34 15.16
N GLY A 164 15.35 -7.79 13.97
CA GLY A 164 14.06 -8.47 13.76
C GLY A 164 12.92 -7.56 13.31
N GLU A 165 13.13 -6.24 13.23
CA GLU A 165 12.14 -5.32 12.64
C GLU A 165 12.11 -5.40 11.12
N LEU A 166 10.93 -5.12 10.55
CA LEU A 166 10.73 -5.01 9.12
C LEU A 166 11.00 -3.59 8.64
N ILE A 167 11.50 -3.48 7.41
CA ILE A 167 11.60 -2.19 6.72
C ILE A 167 10.18 -1.68 6.39
N LEU A 168 9.85 -0.48 6.88
CA LEU A 168 8.53 0.15 6.76
C LEU A 168 8.18 0.60 5.33
N SER A 169 9.18 0.93 4.53
CA SER A 169 9.05 1.24 3.10
C SER A 169 10.39 1.03 2.41
N ALA A 170 10.38 0.42 1.24
CA ALA A 170 11.61 0.10 0.52
C ALA A 170 11.44 0.17 -0.99
N THR A 171 12.51 0.52 -1.69
CA THR A 171 12.63 0.22 -3.12
C THR A 171 13.22 -1.16 -3.34
N SER A 172 12.82 -1.80 -4.43
CA SER A 172 13.37 -3.05 -4.95
C SER A 172 13.35 -2.99 -6.48
N ASP A 173 14.28 -3.68 -7.12
CA ASP A 173 14.33 -3.86 -8.57
C ASP A 173 14.34 -2.55 -9.39
N SER A 174 14.73 -2.61 -10.66
CA SER A 174 14.76 -1.42 -11.51
C SER A 174 14.61 -1.78 -12.98
N SER A 175 14.45 -0.77 -13.82
CA SER A 175 14.20 -0.96 -15.26
C SER A 175 12.92 -1.76 -15.55
N LEU A 176 11.94 -1.67 -14.65
CA LEU A 176 10.67 -2.37 -14.76
C LEU A 176 9.75 -1.72 -15.81
N THR A 177 8.92 -2.55 -16.42
CA THR A 177 7.95 -2.15 -17.45
C THR A 177 6.55 -2.64 -17.09
N ASP A 178 5.93 -3.52 -17.87
CA ASP A 178 4.54 -3.95 -17.69
C ASP A 178 4.36 -5.06 -16.64
N THR A 179 5.45 -5.73 -16.26
CA THR A 179 5.41 -6.93 -15.42
C THR A 179 6.20 -6.73 -14.12
N ALA A 180 5.58 -7.10 -13.01
CA ALA A 180 6.23 -7.15 -11.71
C ALA A 180 7.28 -8.29 -11.65
N PRO A 181 8.42 -8.09 -10.98
CA PRO A 181 9.37 -9.17 -10.72
C PRO A 181 8.69 -10.38 -10.08
N ALA A 182 9.07 -11.60 -10.49
CA ALA A 182 8.54 -12.83 -9.87
C ALA A 182 8.97 -12.98 -8.40
N THR A 183 10.10 -12.39 -8.04
CA THR A 183 10.63 -12.34 -6.68
C THR A 183 11.23 -10.96 -6.45
N LEU A 184 10.99 -10.38 -5.29
CA LEU A 184 11.61 -9.13 -4.88
C LEU A 184 13.14 -9.29 -4.82
N GLY A 185 13.84 -8.34 -5.42
CA GLY A 185 15.27 -8.13 -5.18
C GLY A 185 15.57 -7.60 -3.78
N ALA A 186 16.81 -7.13 -3.61
CA ALA A 186 17.25 -6.57 -2.34
C ALA A 186 16.50 -5.27 -2.00
N LEU A 187 15.91 -5.23 -0.81
CA LEU A 187 15.16 -4.08 -0.33
C LEU A 187 16.10 -2.98 0.17
N THR A 188 15.91 -1.76 -0.34
CA THR A 188 16.60 -0.55 0.14
C THR A 188 15.59 0.37 0.82
N ALA A 189 15.80 0.66 2.10
CA ALA A 189 14.88 1.49 2.89
C ALA A 189 14.76 2.92 2.33
N ILE A 190 13.55 3.49 2.42
CA ILE A 190 13.25 4.87 2.00
C ILE A 190 12.42 5.59 3.06
N ALA A 191 12.56 6.91 3.15
CA ALA A 191 11.91 7.69 4.22
C ALA A 191 10.38 7.85 4.06
N GLY A 192 9.87 7.71 2.83
CA GLY A 192 8.45 7.87 2.56
C GLY A 192 7.69 6.54 2.67
N VAL A 193 6.71 6.46 3.55
CA VAL A 193 5.81 5.31 3.72
C VAL A 193 4.44 5.65 3.13
N PRO A 194 4.10 5.20 1.92
CA PRO A 194 2.79 5.46 1.33
C PRO A 194 1.67 4.69 2.03
N LEU A 195 0.48 5.29 2.09
CA LEU A 195 -0.75 4.62 2.51
C LEU A 195 -1.14 3.58 1.45
N CYS A 196 -1.34 2.34 1.90
CA CYS A 196 -1.83 1.24 1.09
C CYS A 196 -3.06 0.62 1.75
N ILE A 197 -4.08 0.36 0.93
CA ILE A 197 -5.32 -0.30 1.36
C ILE A 197 -5.58 -1.49 0.43
N LEU A 198 -5.93 -2.64 1.01
CA LEU A 198 -6.31 -3.86 0.32
C LEU A 198 -7.77 -4.19 0.61
N THR A 199 -8.49 -4.61 -0.43
CA THR A 199 -9.84 -5.17 -0.38
C THR A 199 -9.91 -6.44 -1.22
#